data_AF-B4MPD6-F1
#
_entry.id   AF-B4MPD6-F1
#
_cell.length_a   1.000
_cell.length_b   1.000
_cell.length_c   1.000
_cell.angle_alpha   90.00
_cell.angle_beta   90.00
_cell.angle_gamma   90.00
#
_symmetry.space_group_name_H-M   'P 1'
#
loop_
_entity.id
_entity.type
_entity.pdbx_description
1 polymer ?
#
loop_
_entity_poly.entity_id
_entity_poly.type
_entity_poly.pdbx_seq_one_letter_code
_entity_poly.pdbx_strand_id
1 'polypeptide(L)'
;MDSIITPQPHLIPGYTGHCTENRDRVGRTYGKQTHKLLIDPCIYHAPELIVPPINVKQGVKKDFPTKNELKILHEREQFVDAVYKHPIIPGYAGFVPNMAKQMGKRYVAAASAGVAQHETLMELYRCEKRTLRHRDLLESGKGLFEHKLNERLLPQTNYRAPLLPVTGRSKGIRQESCPPTIEKLRYSKFTTPHFLEDDDEDKFIINSYAAHIPMTATRFGESNKVLTRRALCSFSDFMYKRRRDRWCCGQDLSGPTVNCPPVGHFLIYHKDSGMTPNYAGHVPGAMYKYGRTYGRTTFDAKRWLCLHKDLDVLPEVAHLDYEY
;
A
#
# COMPACT_ATOMS: atom_id res chain seq x y z
N MET A 1 55.65 12.80 32.81
CA MET A 1 55.32 11.40 33.19
C MET A 1 54.28 10.89 32.19
N ASP A 2 54.64 10.81 30.90
CA ASP A 2 53.64 10.82 29.82
C ASP A 2 53.72 9.58 28.90
N SER A 3 54.46 8.55 29.31
CA SER A 3 54.74 7.36 28.49
C SER A 3 53.84 6.15 28.77
N ILE A 4 52.89 6.26 29.69
CA ILE A 4 51.98 5.16 30.08
C ILE A 4 50.71 5.13 29.22
N ILE A 5 50.24 6.31 28.78
CA ILE A 5 48.96 6.45 28.07
C ILE A 5 49.20 6.39 26.56
N THR A 6 48.45 5.54 25.86
CA THR A 6 48.50 5.48 24.40
C THR A 6 47.93 6.76 23.79
N PRO A 7 48.63 7.42 22.85
CA PRO A 7 48.09 8.61 22.18
C PRO A 7 46.80 8.26 21.43
N GLN A 8 45.89 9.23 21.30
CA GLN A 8 44.72 9.09 20.42
C GLN A 8 45.16 9.30 18.95
N PRO A 9 44.58 8.60 17.97
CA PRO A 9 43.41 7.71 18.06
C PRO A 9 43.77 6.25 18.41
N HIS A 10 43.08 5.64 19.37
CA HIS A 10 43.18 4.20 19.68
C HIS A 10 41.84 3.66 20.18
N LEU A 11 41.64 2.35 20.07
CA LEU A 11 40.43 1.70 20.58
C LEU A 11 40.63 1.30 22.04
N ILE A 12 39.55 1.40 22.81
CA ILE A 12 39.55 1.10 24.24
C ILE A 12 39.46 -0.43 24.42
N PRO A 13 40.23 -1.03 25.34
CA PRO A 13 40.07 -2.44 25.68
C PRO A 13 38.61 -2.79 25.98
N GLY A 14 38.10 -3.85 25.36
CA GLY A 14 36.68 -4.23 25.44
C GLY A 14 35.80 -3.75 24.30
N TYR A 15 36.33 -2.96 23.36
CA TYR A 15 35.65 -2.68 22.09
C TYR A 15 35.43 -3.98 21.30
N THR A 16 34.16 -4.30 21.06
CA THR A 16 33.72 -5.52 20.36
C THR A 16 33.47 -5.31 18.86
N GLY A 17 33.69 -4.09 18.35
CA GLY A 17 33.50 -3.78 16.93
C GLY A 17 34.67 -4.22 16.06
N HIS A 18 34.52 -4.01 14.75
CA HIS A 18 35.51 -4.42 13.76
C HIS A 18 36.80 -3.57 13.83
N CYS A 19 37.95 -4.24 13.79
CA CYS A 19 39.28 -3.64 13.70
C CYS A 19 40.06 -4.39 12.61
N THR A 20 40.39 -3.72 11.52
CA THR A 20 41.11 -4.33 10.39
C THR A 20 42.50 -4.81 10.84
N GLU A 21 42.92 -6.00 10.36
CA GLU A 21 44.23 -6.63 10.63
C GLU A 21 44.61 -6.86 12.11
N ASN A 22 43.71 -6.58 13.06
CA ASN A 22 44.01 -6.71 14.48
C ASN A 22 44.27 -8.15 14.91
N ARG A 23 43.66 -9.11 14.21
CA ARG A 23 43.84 -10.55 14.47
C ARG A 23 45.22 -11.06 14.03
N ASP A 24 45.82 -10.41 13.05
CA ASP A 24 47.05 -10.89 12.39
C ASP A 24 48.32 -10.29 13.02
N ARG A 25 48.16 -9.34 13.95
CA ARG A 25 49.26 -8.72 14.71
C ARG A 25 49.18 -9.16 16.18
N VAL A 26 50.32 -9.54 16.77
CA VAL A 26 50.41 -10.02 18.17
C VAL A 26 51.58 -9.32 18.87
N GLY A 27 51.54 -9.23 20.21
CA GLY A 27 52.67 -8.78 21.03
C GLY A 27 52.63 -7.31 21.46
N ARG A 28 51.50 -6.61 21.28
CA ARG A 28 51.28 -5.25 21.79
C ARG A 28 50.00 -5.19 22.62
N THR A 29 49.95 -4.26 23.56
CA THR A 29 48.71 -3.91 24.27
C THR A 29 47.67 -3.43 23.25
N TYR A 30 46.40 -3.76 23.47
CA TYR A 30 45.29 -3.44 22.56
C TYR A 30 45.27 -1.97 22.09
N GLY A 31 45.47 -1.01 23.00
CA GLY A 31 45.55 0.42 22.66
C GLY A 31 46.73 0.76 21.72
N LYS A 32 47.94 0.25 21.98
CA LYS A 32 49.12 0.50 21.13
C LYS A 32 49.00 -0.15 19.75
N GLN A 33 48.36 -1.31 19.69
CA GLN A 33 48.13 -2.03 18.46
C GLN A 33 47.12 -1.31 17.57
N THR A 34 45.96 -0.98 18.13
CA THR A 34 44.89 -0.28 17.43
C THR A 34 45.29 1.14 17.03
N HIS A 35 46.09 1.84 17.86
CA HIS A 35 46.66 3.14 17.47
C HIS A 35 47.46 3.06 16.17
N LYS A 36 48.33 2.06 16.05
CA LYS A 36 49.15 1.89 14.85
C LYS A 36 48.30 1.49 13.67
N LEU A 37 47.34 0.58 13.85
CA LEU A 37 46.42 0.16 12.79
C LEU A 37 45.62 1.34 12.22
N LEU A 38 45.07 2.21 13.09
CA LEU A 38 44.24 3.35 12.66
C LEU A 38 45.02 4.44 11.91
N ILE A 39 46.33 4.53 12.10
CA ILE A 39 47.20 5.53 11.46
C ILE A 39 47.90 4.95 10.21
N ASP A 40 47.95 3.62 10.10
CA ASP A 40 48.67 2.92 9.02
C ASP A 40 48.01 3.23 7.65
N PRO A 41 48.71 3.94 6.73
CA PRO A 41 48.15 4.30 5.43
C PRO A 41 48.07 3.11 4.47
N CYS A 42 48.78 2.01 4.77
CA CYS A 42 48.76 0.79 3.97
C CYS A 42 47.50 -0.06 4.22
N ILE A 43 46.76 0.24 5.29
CA ILE A 43 45.54 -0.46 5.65
C ILE A 43 44.35 0.25 5.01
N TYR A 44 43.50 -0.52 4.34
CA TYR A 44 42.25 0.00 3.79
C TYR A 44 41.29 0.39 4.93
N HIS A 45 41.26 1.68 5.23
CA HIS A 45 40.25 2.27 6.11
C HIS A 45 39.02 2.65 5.30
N ALA A 46 37.86 2.69 5.97
CA ALA A 46 36.69 3.31 5.37
C ALA A 46 37.00 4.80 5.09
N PRO A 47 36.58 5.34 3.93
CA PRO A 47 36.85 6.74 3.57
C PRO A 47 36.18 7.73 4.53
N GLU A 48 35.14 7.27 5.25
CA GLU A 48 34.39 8.06 6.22
C GLU A 48 34.17 7.25 7.50
N LEU A 49 34.14 7.94 8.64
CA LEU A 49 33.77 7.36 9.92
C LEU A 49 32.28 7.01 9.92
N ILE A 50 31.93 5.82 10.41
CA ILE A 50 30.52 5.38 10.59
C ILE A 50 29.75 6.35 11.49
N VAL A 51 30.45 6.91 12.49
CA VAL A 51 29.92 7.94 13.38
C VAL A 51 30.65 9.26 13.05
N PRO A 52 29.94 10.32 12.63
CA PRO A 52 30.56 11.61 12.40
C PRO A 52 31.10 12.16 13.73
N PRO A 53 32.29 12.81 13.75
CA PRO A 53 32.76 13.51 14.93
C PRO A 53 31.71 14.49 15.47
N ILE A 54 31.67 14.67 16.80
CA ILE A 54 30.70 15.53 17.49
C ILE A 54 30.67 16.95 16.90
N ASN A 55 31.83 17.42 16.39
CA ASN A 55 32.01 18.77 15.84
C ASN A 55 31.88 18.85 14.31
N VAL A 56 31.41 17.79 13.64
CA VAL A 56 31.18 17.86 12.19
C VAL A 56 30.12 18.91 11.90
N LYS A 57 30.54 19.99 11.23
CA LYS A 57 29.63 20.99 10.66
C LYS A 57 28.59 20.24 9.82
N GLN A 58 27.34 20.67 9.91
CA GLN A 58 26.12 20.07 9.32
C GLN A 58 26.12 19.88 7.78
N GLY A 59 27.28 19.91 7.11
CA GLY A 59 27.46 19.77 5.67
C GLY A 59 27.92 18.39 5.19
N VAL A 60 28.18 17.41 6.07
CA VAL A 60 28.27 16.01 5.60
C VAL A 60 26.89 15.63 5.09
N LYS A 61 26.80 15.26 3.82
CA LYS A 61 25.57 14.91 3.08
C LYS A 61 24.85 13.79 3.82
N LYS A 62 24.07 14.14 4.83
CA LYS A 62 23.08 13.24 5.41
C LYS A 62 22.10 12.93 4.28
N ASP A 63 21.86 11.65 4.03
CA ASP A 63 20.85 11.17 3.07
C ASP A 63 19.46 11.61 3.53
N PHE A 64 19.16 12.88 3.31
CA PHE A 64 17.85 13.47 3.49
C PHE A 64 17.23 13.67 2.11
N PRO A 65 15.89 13.67 2.03
CA PRO A 65 15.20 14.07 0.82
C PRO A 65 15.67 15.44 0.34
N THR A 66 15.79 15.57 -0.97
CA THR A 66 16.07 16.87 -1.59
C THR A 66 14.86 17.80 -1.45
N LYS A 67 15.10 19.11 -1.43
CA LYS A 67 14.03 20.12 -1.33
C LYS A 67 12.98 19.98 -2.44
N ASN A 68 13.40 19.57 -3.64
CA ASN A 68 12.50 19.34 -4.77
C ASN A 68 11.58 18.13 -4.55
N GLU A 69 12.11 17.01 -4.04
CA GLU A 69 11.30 15.83 -3.71
C GLU A 69 10.27 16.16 -2.62
N LEU A 70 10.67 16.95 -1.60
CA LEU A 70 9.74 17.40 -0.56
C LEU A 70 8.62 18.27 -1.14
N LYS A 71 8.96 19.20 -2.03
CA LYS A 71 7.99 20.08 -2.67
C LYS A 71 6.92 19.26 -3.42
N ILE A 72 7.32 18.27 -4.21
CA ILE A 72 6.40 17.38 -4.94
C ILE A 72 5.46 16.64 -3.98
N LEU A 73 5.98 16.13 -2.86
CA LEU A 73 5.16 15.43 -1.86
C LEU A 73 4.16 16.36 -1.17
N HIS A 74 4.56 17.59 -0.86
CA HIS A 74 3.67 18.58 -0.24
C HIS A 74 2.59 19.06 -1.21
N GLU A 75 2.95 19.30 -2.48
CA GLU A 75 1.98 19.65 -3.53
C GLU A 75 0.95 18.53 -3.70
N ARG A 76 1.41 17.28 -3.81
CA ARG A 76 0.53 16.11 -3.89
C ARG A 76 -0.46 16.04 -2.71
N GLU A 77 0.01 16.28 -1.49
CA GLU A 77 -0.84 16.23 -0.28
C GLU A 77 -1.97 17.26 -0.31
N GLN A 78 -1.77 18.42 -0.95
CA GLN A 78 -2.81 19.45 -1.07
C GLN A 78 -3.94 19.04 -2.02
N PHE A 79 -3.61 18.30 -3.10
CA PHE A 79 -4.57 17.97 -4.15
C PHE A 79 -5.20 16.57 -4.02
N VAL A 80 -4.54 15.66 -3.30
CA VAL A 80 -4.95 14.26 -3.18
C VAL A 80 -4.82 13.82 -1.73
N ASP A 81 -5.76 13.00 -1.25
CA ASP A 81 -5.60 12.28 0.02
C ASP A 81 -4.45 11.26 -0.10
N ALA A 82 -3.23 11.74 0.12
CA ALA A 82 -2.00 11.01 -0.12
C ALA A 82 -1.70 10.05 1.04
N VAL A 83 -1.61 8.76 0.72
CA VAL A 83 -1.21 7.72 1.68
C VAL A 83 0.24 7.89 2.12
N TYR A 84 1.13 8.26 1.18
CA TYR A 84 2.56 8.44 1.45
C TYR A 84 2.88 9.92 1.67
N LYS A 85 2.89 10.34 2.94
CA LYS A 85 3.22 11.71 3.36
C LYS A 85 4.63 11.78 3.90
N HIS A 86 5.30 12.92 3.71
CA HIS A 86 6.59 13.16 4.35
C HIS A 86 6.38 13.65 5.79
N PRO A 87 7.10 13.12 6.80
CA PRO A 87 8.08 12.04 6.73
C PRO A 87 7.43 10.65 6.67
N ILE A 88 7.92 9.79 5.76
CA ILE A 88 7.50 8.40 5.70
C ILE A 88 8.18 7.65 6.85
N ILE A 89 7.37 6.99 7.69
CA ILE A 89 7.82 6.38 8.94
C ILE A 89 8.79 5.21 8.64
N PRO A 90 10.03 5.23 9.19
CA PRO A 90 10.94 4.10 9.07
C PRO A 90 10.37 2.88 9.80
N GLY A 91 10.44 1.71 9.16
CA GLY A 91 9.83 0.48 9.67
C GLY A 91 8.46 0.16 9.07
N TYR A 92 7.91 1.04 8.21
CA TYR A 92 6.76 0.69 7.40
C TYR A 92 7.11 -0.47 6.44
N ALA A 93 6.47 -1.61 6.65
CA ALA A 93 6.69 -2.84 5.89
C ALA A 93 5.81 -2.96 4.62
N GLY A 94 4.87 -2.02 4.43
CA GLY A 94 4.01 -2.00 3.26
C GLY A 94 4.75 -1.55 1.99
N PHE A 95 4.05 -1.62 0.86
CA PHE A 95 4.58 -1.18 -0.42
C PHE A 95 4.89 0.32 -0.43
N VAL A 96 6.02 0.73 -0.98
CA VAL A 96 6.37 2.13 -1.24
C VAL A 96 6.78 2.26 -2.72
N PRO A 97 6.14 3.15 -3.50
CA PRO A 97 6.43 3.31 -4.92
C PRO A 97 7.92 3.57 -5.20
N ASN A 98 8.48 2.87 -6.20
CA ASN A 98 9.88 2.99 -6.64
C ASN A 98 10.96 2.85 -5.55
N MET A 99 10.61 2.33 -4.36
CA MET A 99 11.55 2.19 -3.24
C MET A 99 12.71 1.26 -3.58
N ALA A 100 12.44 0.16 -4.28
CA ALA A 100 13.44 -0.81 -4.70
C ALA A 100 14.53 -0.21 -5.62
N LYS A 101 14.22 0.88 -6.33
CA LYS A 101 15.16 1.59 -7.20
C LYS A 101 16.10 2.53 -6.41
N GLN A 102 15.73 2.91 -5.18
CA GLN A 102 16.48 3.85 -4.35
C GLN A 102 17.49 3.13 -3.44
N MET A 103 18.46 2.44 -4.03
CA MET A 103 19.49 1.72 -3.28
C MET A 103 20.51 2.68 -2.63
N GLY A 104 21.06 2.27 -1.48
CA GLY A 104 22.13 3.00 -0.79
C GLY A 104 21.70 4.24 0.01
N LYS A 105 20.43 4.63 -0.02
CA LYS A 105 19.88 5.73 0.77
C LYS A 105 19.25 5.24 2.07
N ARG A 106 19.19 6.10 3.09
CA ARG A 106 18.36 5.87 4.29
C ARG A 106 16.89 5.70 3.91
N TYR A 107 16.16 4.88 4.68
CA TYR A 107 14.76 4.54 4.38
C TYR A 107 13.89 5.77 4.08
N VAL A 108 13.91 6.79 4.94
CA VAL A 108 13.05 7.98 4.77
C VAL A 108 13.35 8.70 3.45
N ALA A 109 14.63 8.88 3.12
CA ALA A 109 15.06 9.55 1.89
C ALA A 109 14.80 8.71 0.63
N ALA A 110 15.02 7.39 0.72
CA ALA A 110 14.68 6.45 -0.33
C ALA A 110 13.16 6.47 -0.61
N ALA A 111 12.35 6.41 0.43
CA ALA A 111 10.89 6.38 0.32
C ALA A 111 10.36 7.68 -0.30
N SER A 112 10.82 8.84 0.18
CA SER A 112 10.42 10.13 -0.38
C SER A 112 10.86 10.30 -1.84
N ALA A 113 12.09 9.88 -2.17
CA ALA A 113 12.60 9.94 -3.54
C ALA A 113 11.82 9.00 -4.47
N GLY A 114 11.50 7.80 -4.01
CA GLY A 114 10.70 6.82 -4.77
C GLY A 114 9.30 7.35 -5.08
N VAL A 115 8.61 7.90 -4.07
CA VAL A 115 7.27 8.48 -4.24
C VAL A 115 7.31 9.72 -5.13
N ALA A 116 8.28 10.62 -4.95
CA ALA A 116 8.44 11.79 -5.82
C ALA A 116 8.67 11.40 -7.28
N GLN A 117 9.56 10.43 -7.55
CA GLN A 117 9.78 9.91 -8.91
C GLN A 117 8.53 9.23 -9.49
N HIS A 118 7.73 8.59 -8.65
CA HIS A 118 6.47 8.01 -9.10
C HIS A 118 5.48 9.11 -9.52
N GLU A 119 5.33 10.17 -8.73
CA GLU A 119 4.44 11.29 -9.08
C GLU A 119 4.86 11.98 -10.39
N THR A 120 6.14 12.26 -10.57
CA THR A 120 6.62 12.89 -11.81
C THR A 120 6.35 12.01 -13.04
N LEU A 121 6.54 10.69 -12.92
CA LEU A 121 6.18 9.75 -13.98
C LEU A 121 4.66 9.70 -14.23
N MET A 122 3.84 9.74 -13.18
CA MET A 122 2.39 9.76 -13.32
C MET A 122 1.90 11.06 -13.96
N GLU A 123 2.52 12.19 -13.67
CA GLU A 123 2.22 13.48 -14.32
C GLU A 123 2.55 13.45 -15.81
N LEU A 124 3.72 12.94 -16.19
CA LEU A 124 4.10 12.74 -17.59
C LEU A 124 3.09 11.85 -18.32
N TYR A 125 2.73 10.73 -17.71
CA TYR A 125 1.72 9.82 -18.26
C TYR A 125 0.35 10.49 -18.42
N ARG A 126 -0.08 11.32 -17.45
CA ARG A 126 -1.33 12.10 -17.56
C ARG A 126 -1.25 13.12 -18.69
N CYS A 127 -0.11 13.78 -18.88
CA CYS A 127 0.11 14.72 -19.98
C CYS A 127 0.03 14.02 -21.34
N GLU A 128 0.75 12.92 -21.54
CA GLU A 128 0.69 12.12 -22.78
C GLU A 128 -0.72 11.60 -23.06
N LYS A 129 -1.42 11.14 -22.03
CA LYS A 129 -2.80 10.68 -22.20
C LYS A 129 -3.75 11.82 -22.60
N ARG A 130 -3.52 13.04 -22.13
CA ARG A 130 -4.27 14.23 -22.57
C ARG A 130 -3.93 14.61 -24.00
N THR A 131 -2.67 14.54 -24.42
CA THR A 131 -2.28 14.85 -25.80
C THR A 131 -2.83 13.84 -26.78
N LEU A 132 -2.79 12.54 -26.45
CA LEU A 132 -3.41 11.48 -27.27
C LEU A 132 -4.91 11.70 -27.38
N ARG A 133 -5.61 11.92 -26.26
CA ARG A 133 -7.05 12.25 -26.30
C ARG A 133 -7.33 13.49 -27.15
N HIS A 134 -6.53 14.53 -27.03
CA HIS A 134 -6.70 15.75 -27.81
C HIS A 134 -6.52 15.47 -29.31
N ARG A 135 -5.49 14.70 -29.68
CA ARG A 135 -5.25 14.28 -31.07
C ARG A 135 -6.40 13.42 -31.60
N ASP A 136 -6.84 12.42 -30.86
CA ASP A 136 -7.96 11.55 -31.22
C ASP A 136 -9.24 12.37 -31.43
N LEU A 137 -9.50 13.38 -30.59
CA LEU A 137 -10.64 14.30 -30.73
C LEU A 137 -10.57 15.15 -32.00
N LEU A 138 -9.37 15.59 -32.40
CA LEU A 138 -9.15 16.34 -33.64
C LEU A 138 -9.28 15.46 -34.89
N GLU A 139 -8.70 14.24 -34.87
CA GLU A 139 -8.69 13.32 -36.01
C GLU A 139 -10.05 12.64 -36.22
N SER A 140 -10.75 12.25 -35.16
CA SER A 140 -12.04 11.54 -35.26
C SER A 140 -13.21 12.42 -35.67
N GLY A 141 -13.07 13.75 -35.63
CA GLY A 141 -14.17 14.71 -35.81
C GLY A 141 -15.26 14.65 -34.73
N LYS A 142 -15.20 13.66 -33.82
CA LYS A 142 -16.14 13.43 -32.71
C LYS A 142 -15.59 14.09 -31.46
N GLY A 143 -15.48 15.42 -31.48
CA GLY A 143 -14.86 16.15 -30.37
C GLY A 143 -14.85 17.67 -30.50
N LEU A 144 -14.97 18.20 -31.71
CA LEU A 144 -15.32 19.61 -31.90
C LEU A 144 -16.83 19.77 -31.75
N PHE A 145 -17.25 20.11 -30.54
CA PHE A 145 -18.58 20.62 -30.22
C PHE A 145 -19.72 19.66 -30.61
N GLU A 146 -20.17 18.82 -29.69
CA GLU A 146 -21.60 18.51 -29.70
C GLU A 146 -22.35 19.84 -29.66
N HIS A 147 -23.21 20.06 -30.66
CA HIS A 147 -23.99 21.28 -30.83
C HIS A 147 -24.88 21.53 -29.62
N LYS A 148 -24.34 22.22 -28.62
CA LYS A 148 -25.09 22.96 -27.62
C LYS A 148 -24.59 24.40 -27.56
N LEU A 149 -24.60 25.05 -28.72
CA LEU A 149 -24.45 26.51 -28.80
C LEU A 149 -25.54 27.23 -27.96
N ASN A 150 -26.66 26.54 -27.70
CA ASN A 150 -27.79 27.01 -26.91
C ASN A 150 -27.53 27.07 -25.40
N GLU A 151 -26.48 26.41 -24.86
CA GLU A 151 -26.17 26.44 -23.41
C GLU A 151 -25.21 27.59 -23.03
N ARG A 152 -24.59 28.27 -24.01
CA ARG A 152 -23.65 29.39 -23.76
C ARG A 152 -24.23 30.79 -23.98
N LEU A 153 -25.46 30.91 -24.47
CA LEU A 153 -26.08 32.20 -24.82
C LEU A 153 -27.27 32.62 -23.93
N LEU A 154 -27.55 31.90 -22.85
CA LEU A 154 -28.59 32.30 -21.91
C LEU A 154 -27.98 32.57 -20.52
N PRO A 155 -27.76 33.83 -20.13
CA PRO A 155 -27.85 34.15 -18.72
C PRO A 155 -29.31 33.91 -18.32
N GLN A 156 -29.59 32.83 -17.58
CA GLN A 156 -30.88 32.73 -16.90
C GLN A 156 -30.93 33.85 -15.87
N THR A 157 -31.55 34.96 -16.26
CA THR A 157 -31.84 36.06 -15.35
C THR A 157 -33.03 35.64 -14.50
N ASN A 158 -32.72 35.10 -13.32
CA ASN A 158 -33.72 34.89 -12.29
C ASN A 158 -34.14 36.27 -11.76
N TYR A 159 -35.07 36.93 -12.43
CA TYR A 159 -35.75 38.08 -11.86
C TYR A 159 -36.56 37.61 -10.66
N ARG A 160 -36.06 37.92 -9.45
CA ARG A 160 -36.81 37.77 -8.21
C ARG A 160 -37.86 38.89 -8.18
N ALA A 161 -39.10 38.58 -8.53
CA ALA A 161 -40.20 39.54 -8.39
C ALA A 161 -40.27 40.02 -6.92
N PRO A 162 -40.45 41.33 -6.64
CA PRO A 162 -40.32 41.88 -5.29
C PRO A 162 -41.53 41.62 -4.38
N LEU A 163 -42.46 40.73 -4.74
CA LEU A 163 -43.66 40.48 -3.95
C LEU A 163 -43.68 39.02 -3.47
N LEU A 164 -43.27 38.84 -2.22
CA LEU A 164 -43.49 37.62 -1.45
C LEU A 164 -44.98 37.60 -1.03
N PRO A 165 -45.80 36.64 -1.50
CA PRO A 165 -47.14 36.48 -0.98
C PRO A 165 -47.06 36.00 0.47
N VAL A 166 -47.36 36.91 1.41
CA VAL A 166 -47.49 36.57 2.83
C VAL A 166 -48.84 35.87 3.01
N THR A 167 -48.81 34.54 3.13
CA THR A 167 -50.01 33.77 3.45
C THR A 167 -50.40 33.98 4.92
N GLY A 168 -51.72 33.97 5.17
CA GLY A 168 -52.34 34.34 6.44
C GLY A 168 -51.80 33.57 7.65
N ARG A 169 -51.74 34.30 8.76
CA ARG A 169 -51.23 33.89 10.07
C ARG A 169 -51.87 32.60 10.57
N SER A 170 -51.03 31.78 11.19
CA SER A 170 -51.29 30.52 11.92
C SER A 170 -51.53 29.27 11.07
N LYS A 171 -50.43 28.64 10.63
CA LYS A 171 -50.42 27.18 10.48
C LYS A 171 -50.29 26.58 11.88
N GLY A 172 -51.31 25.84 12.32
CA GLY A 172 -51.19 25.02 13.52
C GLY A 172 -49.99 24.08 13.37
N ILE A 173 -49.09 24.09 14.34
CA ILE A 173 -47.95 23.16 14.39
C ILE A 173 -48.57 21.78 14.55
N ARG A 174 -48.58 20.97 13.48
CA ARG A 174 -48.80 19.54 13.63
C ARG A 174 -47.70 19.06 14.57
N GLN A 175 -48.06 18.39 15.66
CA GLN A 175 -47.09 17.60 16.41
C GLN A 175 -46.59 16.52 15.46
N GLU A 176 -45.53 16.84 14.74
CA GLU A 176 -44.73 15.86 14.04
C GLU A 176 -44.09 15.03 15.14
N SER A 177 -44.56 13.80 15.32
CA SER A 177 -43.74 12.80 15.98
C SER A 177 -42.52 12.67 15.08
N CYS A 178 -41.44 13.36 15.40
CA CYS A 178 -40.14 13.05 14.82
C CYS A 178 -39.83 11.64 15.33
N PRO A 179 -39.92 10.57 14.51
CA PRO A 179 -39.23 9.35 14.91
C PRO A 179 -37.79 9.78 15.19
N PRO A 180 -37.14 9.30 16.26
CA PRO A 180 -35.73 9.60 16.45
C PRO A 180 -35.06 9.22 15.13
N THR A 181 -34.51 10.21 14.42
CA THR A 181 -33.65 9.93 13.28
C THR A 181 -32.51 9.15 13.90
N ILE A 182 -32.55 7.83 13.80
CA ILE A 182 -31.46 6.99 14.24
C ILE A 182 -30.35 7.33 13.26
N GLU A 183 -29.56 8.35 13.60
CA GLU A 183 -28.37 8.68 12.84
C GLU A 183 -27.57 7.39 12.79
N LYS A 184 -27.39 6.86 11.57
CA LYS A 184 -26.65 5.62 11.36
C LYS A 184 -25.29 5.83 12.02
N LEU A 185 -25.01 5.04 13.07
CA LEU A 185 -23.74 5.12 13.77
C LEU A 185 -22.64 4.89 12.74
N ARG A 186 -21.74 5.87 12.60
CA ARG A 186 -20.60 5.76 11.70
C ARG A 186 -19.73 4.57 12.11
N TYR A 187 -18.95 4.09 11.14
CA TYR A 187 -17.91 3.07 11.30
C TYR A 187 -17.38 2.91 12.74
N SER A 188 -17.65 1.74 13.33
CA SER A 188 -17.22 1.31 14.65
C SER A 188 -16.34 0.09 14.52
N LYS A 189 -15.49 -0.18 15.52
CA LYS A 189 -14.70 -1.43 15.62
C LYS A 189 -15.56 -2.71 15.53
N PHE A 190 -16.87 -2.60 15.81
CA PHE A 190 -17.83 -3.70 15.76
C PHE A 190 -18.51 -3.87 14.40
N THR A 191 -18.30 -2.93 13.47
CA THR A 191 -18.93 -2.94 12.13
C THR A 191 -17.85 -3.02 11.06
N THR A 192 -17.42 -4.23 10.72
CA THR A 192 -16.38 -4.41 9.70
C THR A 192 -16.92 -4.10 8.29
N PRO A 193 -16.21 -3.31 7.45
CA PRO A 193 -16.75 -2.86 6.16
C PRO A 193 -16.98 -4.00 5.17
N HIS A 194 -16.38 -5.16 5.40
CA HIS A 194 -16.53 -6.36 4.58
C HIS A 194 -17.96 -6.89 4.51
N PHE A 195 -18.76 -6.68 5.56
CA PHE A 195 -20.13 -7.21 5.66
C PHE A 195 -21.22 -6.15 5.48
N LEU A 196 -20.84 -4.90 5.19
CA LEU A 196 -21.81 -3.85 4.89
C LEU A 196 -22.46 -4.08 3.52
N GLU A 197 -23.67 -3.56 3.37
CA GLU A 197 -24.41 -3.59 2.10
C GLU A 197 -23.74 -2.67 1.06
N ASP A 198 -23.97 -2.93 -0.22
CA ASP A 198 -23.30 -2.20 -1.31
C ASP A 198 -23.69 -0.72 -1.39
N ASP A 199 -24.91 -0.40 -0.94
CA ASP A 199 -25.43 0.95 -0.91
C ASP A 199 -24.85 1.78 0.24
N ASP A 200 -24.21 1.14 1.23
CA ASP A 200 -23.71 1.83 2.41
C ASP A 200 -22.52 2.74 2.12
N GLU A 201 -22.63 4.03 2.48
CA GLU A 201 -21.55 5.01 2.31
C GLU A 201 -20.25 4.63 3.05
N ASP A 202 -20.38 3.88 4.15
CA ASP A 202 -19.28 3.45 5.02
C ASP A 202 -18.61 2.14 4.58
N LYS A 203 -19.00 1.56 3.44
CA LYS A 203 -18.35 0.38 2.85
C LYS A 203 -17.03 0.74 2.18
N PHE A 204 -16.03 1.11 2.96
CA PHE A 204 -14.66 1.32 2.51
C PHE A 204 -13.68 1.06 3.65
N ILE A 205 -12.41 0.90 3.31
CA ILE A 205 -11.37 0.67 4.31
C ILE A 205 -10.62 1.98 4.53
N ILE A 206 -10.44 2.33 5.82
CA ILE A 206 -9.72 3.53 6.23
C ILE A 206 -8.25 3.50 5.79
N ASN A 207 -7.67 4.68 5.60
CA ASN A 207 -6.23 4.81 5.35
C ASN A 207 -5.46 4.16 6.50
N SER A 208 -4.26 3.62 6.21
CA SER A 208 -3.38 2.87 7.14
C SER A 208 -3.80 1.43 7.51
N TYR A 209 -4.88 0.90 6.95
CA TYR A 209 -5.16 -0.53 7.06
C TYR A 209 -4.05 -1.35 6.38
N ALA A 210 -3.39 -2.22 7.15
CA ALA A 210 -2.23 -2.99 6.71
C ALA A 210 -2.56 -4.43 6.29
N ALA A 211 -3.79 -4.89 6.50
CA ALA A 211 -4.20 -6.24 6.15
C ALA A 211 -4.69 -6.33 4.70
N HIS A 212 -4.90 -7.57 4.24
CA HIS A 212 -5.33 -7.84 2.88
C HIS A 212 -6.73 -7.25 2.58
N ILE A 213 -6.87 -6.64 1.41
CA ILE A 213 -8.14 -6.10 0.92
C ILE A 213 -8.53 -6.90 -0.34
N PRO A 214 -9.66 -7.63 -0.32
CA PRO A 214 -10.04 -8.49 -1.43
C PRO A 214 -10.29 -7.67 -2.70
N MET A 215 -9.97 -8.25 -3.87
CA MET A 215 -10.24 -7.68 -5.20
C MET A 215 -9.65 -6.29 -5.48
N THR A 216 -8.63 -5.87 -4.73
CA THR A 216 -7.95 -4.58 -4.96
C THR A 216 -6.94 -4.60 -6.10
N ALA A 217 -6.37 -5.76 -6.40
CA ALA A 217 -5.32 -5.91 -7.41
C ALA A 217 -5.76 -5.46 -8.81
N THR A 218 -7.04 -5.65 -9.16
CA THR A 218 -7.60 -5.22 -10.46
C THR A 218 -7.89 -3.72 -10.53
N ARG A 219 -7.83 -3.01 -9.40
CA ARG A 219 -8.24 -1.60 -9.26
C ARG A 219 -7.07 -0.67 -8.94
N PHE A 220 -5.86 -1.06 -9.35
CA PHE A 220 -4.65 -0.28 -9.12
C PHE A 220 -4.75 1.13 -9.74
N GLY A 221 -4.40 2.16 -8.94
CA GLY A 221 -4.39 3.56 -9.38
C GLY A 221 -5.59 4.41 -8.96
N GLU A 222 -6.63 3.83 -8.37
CA GLU A 222 -7.74 4.57 -7.76
C GLU A 222 -7.37 5.14 -6.38
N SER A 223 -8.08 6.17 -5.91
CA SER A 223 -7.91 6.72 -4.56
C SER A 223 -8.41 5.73 -3.51
N ASN A 224 -7.84 5.73 -2.30
CA ASN A 224 -8.07 4.64 -1.33
C ASN A 224 -9.56 4.39 -1.02
N LYS A 225 -10.34 5.45 -0.75
CA LYS A 225 -11.78 5.33 -0.47
C LYS A 225 -12.55 4.72 -1.65
N VAL A 226 -12.25 5.15 -2.88
CA VAL A 226 -12.92 4.66 -4.10
C VAL A 226 -12.50 3.22 -4.41
N LEU A 227 -11.20 2.96 -4.35
CA LEU A 227 -10.57 1.66 -4.58
C LEU A 227 -11.16 0.60 -3.64
N THR A 228 -11.13 0.88 -2.34
CA THR A 228 -11.56 -0.09 -1.33
C THR A 228 -13.07 -0.28 -1.34
N ARG A 229 -13.86 0.78 -1.55
CA ARG A 229 -15.31 0.65 -1.74
C ARG A 229 -15.64 -0.27 -2.89
N ARG A 230 -15.11 0.04 -4.09
CA ARG A 230 -15.40 -0.75 -5.29
C ARG A 230 -14.90 -2.18 -5.19
N ALA A 231 -13.73 -2.38 -4.55
CA ALA A 231 -13.18 -3.71 -4.32
C ALA A 231 -14.06 -4.54 -3.37
N LEU A 232 -14.54 -3.94 -2.28
CA LEU A 232 -15.47 -4.58 -1.35
C LEU A 232 -16.82 -4.89 -1.99
N CYS A 233 -17.35 -4.01 -2.84
CA CYS A 233 -18.59 -4.27 -3.58
C CYS A 233 -18.44 -5.45 -4.55
N SER A 234 -17.34 -5.48 -5.32
CA SER A 234 -17.05 -6.62 -6.20
C SER A 234 -16.86 -7.92 -5.40
N PHE A 235 -16.32 -7.83 -4.18
CA PHE A 235 -16.16 -8.98 -3.31
C PHE A 235 -17.50 -9.48 -2.75
N SER A 236 -18.40 -8.61 -2.31
CA SER A 236 -19.75 -9.03 -1.88
C SER A 236 -20.51 -9.66 -3.03
N ASP A 237 -20.51 -9.05 -4.21
CA ASP A 237 -21.11 -9.60 -5.43
C ASP A 237 -20.61 -11.02 -5.73
N PHE A 238 -19.29 -11.21 -5.65
CA PHE A 238 -18.66 -12.52 -5.85
C PHE A 238 -19.12 -13.54 -4.80
N MET A 239 -19.16 -13.16 -3.53
CA MET A 239 -19.61 -14.03 -2.44
C MET A 239 -21.10 -14.39 -2.57
N TYR A 240 -21.95 -13.43 -2.96
CA TYR A 240 -23.37 -13.67 -3.22
C TYR A 240 -23.59 -14.59 -4.41
N LYS A 241 -22.85 -14.38 -5.51
CA LYS A 241 -22.90 -15.27 -6.69
C LYS A 241 -22.52 -16.70 -6.32
N ARG A 242 -21.41 -16.88 -5.59
CA ARG A 242 -20.95 -18.20 -5.15
C ARG A 242 -21.95 -18.89 -4.20
N ARG A 243 -22.65 -18.14 -3.35
CA ARG A 243 -23.75 -18.68 -2.52
C ARG A 243 -24.97 -19.07 -3.35
N ARG A 244 -25.38 -18.25 -4.34
CA ARG A 244 -26.48 -18.58 -5.26
C ARG A 244 -26.20 -19.84 -6.07
N ASP A 245 -25.01 -19.96 -6.63
CA ASP A 245 -24.62 -21.14 -7.44
C ASP A 245 -24.70 -22.45 -6.62
N ARG A 246 -24.61 -22.37 -5.28
CA ARG A 246 -24.77 -23.51 -4.36
C ARG A 246 -26.23 -23.80 -3.97
N TRP A 247 -27.08 -22.78 -3.95
CA TRP A 247 -28.49 -22.88 -3.53
C TRP A 247 -29.45 -23.15 -4.70
N CYS A 248 -29.10 -22.71 -5.90
CA CYS A 248 -29.91 -22.88 -7.10
C CYS A 248 -29.22 -23.87 -8.05
N CYS A 249 -29.38 -25.16 -7.80
CA CYS A 249 -29.31 -26.16 -8.88
C CYS A 249 -30.51 -25.94 -9.82
N GLY A 250 -30.38 -24.99 -10.77
CA GLY A 250 -31.29 -24.84 -11.90
C GLY A 250 -32.37 -23.74 -11.78
N GLN A 251 -31.98 -22.47 -11.73
CA GLN A 251 -32.92 -21.37 -12.01
C GLN A 251 -32.38 -20.37 -13.04
N ASP A 252 -33.31 -19.88 -13.86
CA ASP A 252 -33.12 -19.15 -15.11
C ASP A 252 -32.25 -17.90 -15.02
N LEU A 253 -31.33 -17.77 -15.98
CA LEU A 253 -30.33 -16.71 -16.16
C LEU A 253 -30.92 -15.37 -16.65
N SER A 254 -32.13 -15.00 -16.25
CA SER A 254 -32.81 -13.78 -16.72
C SER A 254 -32.36 -12.49 -16.01
N GLY A 255 -31.57 -12.58 -14.94
CA GLY A 255 -31.01 -11.40 -14.26
C GLY A 255 -29.80 -10.83 -15.02
N PRO A 256 -29.56 -9.51 -14.99
CA PRO A 256 -28.39 -8.92 -15.64
C PRO A 256 -27.13 -9.58 -15.10
N THR A 257 -26.32 -10.11 -16.01
CA THR A 257 -25.09 -10.82 -15.71
C THR A 257 -24.16 -9.91 -14.93
N VAL A 258 -23.94 -10.21 -13.65
CA VAL A 258 -22.90 -9.55 -12.87
C VAL A 258 -21.57 -9.91 -13.53
N ASN A 259 -20.96 -8.91 -14.19
CA ASN A 259 -19.67 -9.01 -14.87
C ASN A 259 -18.54 -9.10 -13.82
N CYS A 260 -18.51 -10.19 -13.04
CA CYS A 260 -17.28 -10.55 -12.34
C CYS A 260 -16.24 -10.95 -13.40
N PRO A 261 -15.00 -10.45 -13.34
CA PRO A 261 -13.94 -10.96 -14.19
C PRO A 261 -13.80 -12.48 -13.97
N PRO A 262 -13.48 -13.24 -15.03
CA PRO A 262 -13.43 -14.70 -14.95
C PRO A 262 -12.51 -15.15 -13.83
N VAL A 263 -13.03 -16.06 -13.01
CA VAL A 263 -12.49 -16.56 -11.73
C VAL A 263 -11.07 -17.14 -11.86
N GLY A 264 -10.60 -17.39 -13.09
CA GLY A 264 -9.25 -17.87 -13.38
C GLY A 264 -8.11 -16.96 -12.88
N HIS A 265 -8.35 -15.65 -12.73
CA HIS A 265 -7.34 -14.73 -12.21
C HIS A 265 -7.13 -14.79 -10.69
N PHE A 266 -7.99 -15.50 -9.94
CA PHE A 266 -7.94 -15.56 -8.47
C PHE A 266 -7.55 -16.94 -7.93
N LEU A 267 -7.09 -17.85 -8.78
CA LEU A 267 -6.64 -19.18 -8.35
C LEU A 267 -5.28 -19.05 -7.64
N ILE A 268 -5.26 -19.09 -6.30
CA ILE A 268 -4.03 -18.95 -5.50
C ILE A 268 -3.11 -20.16 -5.67
N TYR A 269 -3.68 -21.37 -5.67
CA TYR A 269 -2.94 -22.63 -5.79
C TYR A 269 -3.16 -23.25 -7.16
N HIS A 270 -2.15 -23.16 -8.03
CA HIS A 270 -2.19 -23.80 -9.34
C HIS A 270 -1.85 -25.29 -9.26
N LYS A 271 -2.46 -26.09 -10.15
CA LYS A 271 -2.19 -27.53 -10.29
C LYS A 271 -0.89 -27.81 -11.04
N ASP A 272 -0.58 -26.95 -12.01
CA ASP A 272 0.49 -27.19 -12.99
C ASP A 272 1.75 -26.36 -12.69
N SER A 273 1.72 -25.52 -11.66
CA SER A 273 2.85 -24.65 -11.29
C SER A 273 2.97 -24.47 -9.78
N GLY A 274 4.22 -24.30 -9.34
CA GLY A 274 4.56 -23.94 -7.96
C GLY A 274 4.38 -22.44 -7.70
N MET A 275 4.17 -22.07 -6.43
CA MET A 275 4.02 -20.67 -6.03
C MET A 275 5.37 -19.94 -5.99
N THR A 276 5.32 -18.62 -6.14
CA THR A 276 6.48 -17.75 -5.97
C THR A 276 6.77 -17.49 -4.49
N PRO A 277 8.05 -17.48 -4.06
CA PRO A 277 8.46 -17.43 -2.65
C PRO A 277 8.14 -16.14 -1.88
N ASN A 278 7.44 -15.18 -2.50
CA ASN A 278 7.01 -13.94 -1.85
C ASN A 278 5.54 -13.97 -1.38
N TYR A 279 4.86 -15.11 -1.54
CA TYR A 279 3.50 -15.26 -1.02
C TYR A 279 3.53 -15.41 0.50
N ALA A 280 2.95 -14.45 1.22
CA ALA A 280 2.92 -14.42 2.69
C ALA A 280 1.65 -15.05 3.30
N GLY A 281 0.74 -15.55 2.47
CA GLY A 281 -0.48 -16.21 2.93
C GLY A 281 -0.26 -17.68 3.31
N HIS A 282 -1.34 -18.33 3.74
CA HIS A 282 -1.29 -19.75 4.11
C HIS A 282 -1.05 -20.64 2.89
N VAL A 283 -0.21 -21.67 3.03
CA VAL A 283 -0.02 -22.72 2.01
C VAL A 283 -0.38 -24.07 2.62
N PRO A 284 -1.41 -24.76 2.11
CA PRO A 284 -1.84 -26.04 2.65
C PRO A 284 -0.74 -27.10 2.63
N GLY A 285 -0.53 -27.74 3.78
CA GLY A 285 0.46 -28.81 3.94
C GLY A 285 1.92 -28.37 3.91
N ALA A 286 2.22 -27.07 3.81
CA ALA A 286 3.60 -26.59 3.72
C ALA A 286 4.42 -26.90 4.98
N MET A 287 3.80 -26.87 6.16
CA MET A 287 4.45 -27.19 7.43
C MET A 287 4.95 -28.64 7.51
N TYR A 288 4.33 -29.56 6.77
CA TYR A 288 4.66 -30.98 6.79
C TYR A 288 5.59 -31.42 5.63
N LYS A 289 5.97 -30.49 4.75
CA LYS A 289 6.81 -30.77 3.58
C LYS A 289 8.19 -30.13 3.73
N TYR A 290 9.20 -30.94 4.02
CA TYR A 290 10.59 -30.51 4.17
C TYR A 290 11.50 -31.08 3.06
N GLY A 291 12.67 -30.46 2.85
CA GLY A 291 13.71 -30.96 1.94
C GLY A 291 13.52 -30.66 0.45
N ARG A 292 12.56 -29.80 0.07
CA ARG A 292 12.35 -29.35 -1.32
C ARG A 292 12.34 -27.83 -1.43
N THR A 293 12.55 -27.32 -2.63
CA THR A 293 12.44 -25.87 -2.92
C THR A 293 11.00 -25.39 -2.77
N TYR A 294 10.81 -24.10 -2.44
CA TYR A 294 9.48 -23.52 -2.18
C TYR A 294 8.48 -23.75 -3.32
N GLY A 295 8.90 -23.62 -4.58
CA GLY A 295 8.03 -23.91 -5.72
C GLY A 295 7.61 -25.38 -5.80
N ARG A 296 8.49 -26.33 -5.41
CA ARG A 296 8.18 -27.77 -5.40
C ARG A 296 7.32 -28.20 -4.22
N THR A 297 7.40 -27.52 -3.07
CA THR A 297 6.53 -27.81 -1.91
C THR A 297 5.12 -27.28 -2.10
N THR A 298 4.99 -26.15 -2.79
CA THR A 298 3.72 -25.44 -3.06
C THR A 298 3.01 -25.89 -4.34
N PHE A 299 3.65 -26.71 -5.17
CA PHE A 299 3.03 -27.31 -6.35
C PHE A 299 1.79 -28.12 -5.95
N ASP A 300 0.64 -27.83 -6.58
CA ASP A 300 -0.64 -28.48 -6.31
C ASP A 300 -0.97 -28.57 -4.81
N ALA A 301 -0.77 -27.46 -4.08
CA ALA A 301 -0.95 -27.43 -2.62
C ALA A 301 -2.34 -27.89 -2.17
N LYS A 302 -3.39 -27.61 -2.98
CA LYS A 302 -4.79 -27.97 -2.67
C LYS A 302 -5.02 -29.49 -2.63
N ARG A 303 -4.24 -30.28 -3.38
CA ARG A 303 -4.32 -31.74 -3.34
C ARG A 303 -4.01 -32.32 -1.95
N TRP A 304 -3.16 -31.66 -1.19
CA TRP A 304 -2.84 -32.09 0.17
C TRP A 304 -4.09 -32.10 1.06
N LEU A 305 -4.94 -31.07 0.96
CA LEU A 305 -6.21 -31.01 1.69
C LEU A 305 -7.13 -32.16 1.29
N CYS A 306 -7.28 -32.43 -0.01
CA CYS A 306 -8.14 -33.52 -0.50
C CYS A 306 -7.73 -34.91 0.01
N LEU A 307 -6.42 -35.14 0.19
CA LEU A 307 -5.91 -36.42 0.69
C LEU A 307 -6.12 -36.60 2.20
N HIS A 308 -6.29 -35.52 2.95
CA HIS A 308 -6.26 -35.50 4.41
C HIS A 308 -7.62 -35.13 5.03
N LYS A 309 -8.71 -35.13 4.23
CA LYS A 309 -10.06 -34.76 4.70
C LYS A 309 -10.64 -35.74 5.72
N ASP A 310 -10.32 -37.02 5.58
CA ASP A 310 -10.96 -38.11 6.32
C ASP A 310 -9.99 -38.78 7.31
N LEU A 311 -9.01 -38.03 7.83
CA LEU A 311 -8.01 -38.57 8.75
C LEU A 311 -8.45 -38.48 10.21
N ASP A 312 -8.65 -39.63 10.84
CA ASP A 312 -9.02 -39.73 12.26
C ASP A 312 -7.88 -39.34 13.22
N VAL A 313 -6.62 -39.43 12.76
CA VAL A 313 -5.42 -39.25 13.59
C VAL A 313 -5.10 -37.76 13.85
N LEU A 314 -5.61 -36.85 13.02
CA LEU A 314 -5.36 -35.41 13.11
C LEU A 314 -6.67 -34.62 12.88
N PRO A 315 -7.57 -34.58 13.87
CA PRO A 315 -8.90 -33.95 13.72
C PRO A 315 -8.81 -32.45 13.40
N GLU A 316 -7.75 -31.76 13.85
CA GLU A 316 -7.50 -30.35 13.53
C GLU A 316 -7.30 -30.10 12.03
N VAL A 317 -6.81 -31.09 11.28
CA VAL A 317 -6.60 -31.00 9.82
C VAL A 317 -7.81 -31.47 9.04
N ALA A 318 -8.52 -32.47 9.56
CA ALA A 318 -9.74 -33.05 8.97
C ALA A 318 -10.95 -32.10 9.04
N HIS A 319 -10.98 -31.20 10.03
CA HIS A 319 -12.07 -30.22 10.21
C HIS A 319 -11.73 -28.81 9.70
N LEU A 320 -10.63 -28.61 8.97
CA LEU A 320 -10.34 -27.31 8.35
C LEU A 320 -11.42 -27.00 7.29
N ASP A 321 -12.14 -25.89 7.47
CA ASP A 321 -13.10 -25.40 6.48
C ASP A 321 -12.40 -25.16 5.13
N TYR A 322 -12.60 -26.11 4.21
CA TYR A 322 -11.96 -26.18 2.90
C TYR A 322 -12.43 -25.12 1.89
N GLU A 323 -13.16 -24.09 2.34
CA GLU A 323 -13.94 -23.19 1.49
C GLU A 323 -13.32 -21.81 1.25
N TYR A 324 -12.12 -21.51 1.77
CA TYR A 324 -11.39 -20.27 1.45
C TYR A 324 -11.01 -20.14 -0.03
#